data_AF-A0A128FL87-F1
#
_entry.id   AF-A0A128FL87-F1
#
_cell.length_a   1.000
_cell.length_b   1.000
_cell.length_c   1.000
_cell.angle_alpha   90.00
_cell.angle_beta   90.00
_cell.angle_gamma   90.00
#
_symmetry.space_group_name_H-M   'P 1'
#
loop_
_entity.id
_entity.type
_entity.pdbx_description
1 polymer ?
#
loop_
_entity_poly.entity_id
_entity_poly.type
_entity_poly.pdbx_seq_one_letter_code
_entity_poly.pdbx_strand_id
1 'polypeptide(L)'
;MLRFIIFISFVSLLLSATIGVVIVSHFKKNGGKGRYLDNISILFRGDVELSDVGCKVRNLIRNTFMISFLVFFVSFFYLHYSN
;
A
#
# COMPACT_ATOMS: atom_id res chain seq x y z
N MET A 1 -10.16 0.43 -22.83
CA MET A 1 -9.25 1.35 -22.10
C MET A 1 -9.53 1.37 -20.60
N LEU A 2 -10.74 1.68 -20.14
CA LEU A 2 -11.06 1.76 -18.71
C LEU A 2 -10.80 0.48 -17.91
N ARG A 3 -11.19 -0.69 -18.45
CA ARG A 3 -10.90 -2.01 -17.83
C ARG A 3 -9.40 -2.26 -17.61
N PHE A 4 -8.55 -1.73 -18.48
CA PHE A 4 -7.10 -1.84 -18.36
C PHE A 4 -6.53 -0.93 -17.25
N ILE A 5 -7.09 0.27 -17.09
CA ILE A 5 -6.75 1.19 -15.98
C ILE A 5 -7.11 0.54 -14.64
N ILE A 6 -8.30 -0.07 -14.54
CA ILE A 6 -8.73 -0.84 -13.35
C ILE A 6 -7.74 -1.99 -13.07
N PHE A 7 -7.34 -2.73 -14.10
CA PHE A 7 -6.37 -3.83 -13.95
C PHE A 7 -5.02 -3.34 -13.43
N ILE A 8 -4.43 -2.31 -14.05
CA ILE A 8 -3.13 -1.77 -13.62
C ILE A 8 -3.22 -1.24 -12.18
N SER A 9 -4.24 -0.44 -11.87
CA SER A 9 -4.41 0.11 -10.53
C SER A 9 -4.58 -0.98 -9.46
N PHE A 10 -5.28 -2.07 -9.79
CA PHE A 10 -5.36 -3.24 -8.93
C PHE A 10 -4.00 -3.93 -8.71
N VAL A 11 -3.21 -4.15 -9.78
CA VAL A 11 -1.86 -4.72 -9.67
C VAL A 11 -0.96 -3.82 -8.82
N SER A 12 -1.02 -2.49 -9.01
CA SER A 12 -0.26 -1.53 -8.21
C SER A 12 -0.64 -1.56 -6.73
N LEU A 13 -1.92 -1.77 -6.40
CA LEU A 13 -2.37 -1.97 -5.02
C LEU A 13 -1.76 -3.20 -4.38
N LEU A 14 -1.84 -4.35 -5.07
CA LEU A 14 -1.30 -5.62 -4.58
C LEU A 14 0.22 -5.55 -4.37
N LEU A 15 0.94 -4.96 -5.34
CA LEU A 15 2.37 -4.75 -5.23
C LEU A 15 2.71 -3.82 -4.07
N SER A 16 2.01 -2.69 -3.94
CA SER A 16 2.28 -1.72 -2.86
C SER A 16 2.00 -2.32 -1.48
N ALA A 17 0.93 -3.10 -1.32
CA ALA A 17 0.63 -3.79 -0.07
C ALA A 17 1.70 -4.85 0.27
N THR A 18 2.08 -5.66 -0.72
CA THR A 18 3.07 -6.74 -0.51
C THR A 18 4.45 -6.18 -0.21
N ILE A 19 4.94 -5.26 -1.05
CA ILE A 19 6.24 -4.61 -0.90
C ILE A 19 6.26 -3.78 0.39
N GLY A 20 5.17 -3.06 0.68
CA GLY A 20 5.03 -2.27 1.90
C GLY A 20 5.20 -3.11 3.16
N VAL A 21 4.53 -4.26 3.24
CA VAL A 21 4.65 -5.17 4.39
C VAL A 21 6.06 -5.75 4.52
N VAL A 22 6.68 -6.15 3.42
CA VAL A 22 8.06 -6.67 3.40
C VAL A 22 9.05 -5.60 3.88
N ILE A 23 8.94 -4.38 3.36
CA ILE A 23 9.84 -3.27 3.72
C ILE A 23 9.65 -2.87 5.17
N VAL A 24 8.41 -2.77 5.65
CA VAL A 24 8.13 -2.50 7.07
C VAL A 24 8.75 -3.59 7.96
N SER A 25 8.65 -4.87 7.57
CA SER A 25 9.29 -5.97 8.30
C SER A 25 10.82 -5.85 8.34
N HIS A 26 11.43 -5.34 7.27
CA HIS A 26 12.89 -5.21 7.17
C HIS A 26 13.44 -4.00 7.95
N PHE A 27 12.69 -2.89 8.01
CA PHE A 27 13.15 -1.65 8.65
C PHE A 27 12.67 -1.46 10.10
N LYS A 28 12.04 -2.49 10.68
CA LYS A 28 11.55 -2.47 12.07
C LYS A 28 12.75 -2.52 13.04
N LYS A 29 12.85 -1.50 13.92
CA LYS A 29 13.98 -1.30 14.86
C LYS A 29 14.07 -2.38 15.94
N ASN A 30 12.94 -2.91 16.40
CA ASN A 30 12.89 -3.98 17.39
C ASN A 30 12.43 -5.26 16.68
N GLY A 31 13.36 -6.21 16.53
CA GLY A 31 13.23 -7.48 15.79
C GLY A 31 12.22 -8.49 16.33
N GLY A 32 11.09 -8.02 16.87
CA GLY A 32 9.94 -8.89 17.10
C GLY A 32 9.40 -9.38 15.76
N LYS A 33 9.20 -10.69 15.65
CA LYS A 33 8.38 -11.31 14.60
C LYS A 33 6.94 -10.79 14.71
N GLY A 34 6.73 -9.53 14.30
CA GLY A 34 5.40 -8.95 14.16
C GLY A 34 4.62 -9.79 13.17
N ARG A 35 3.39 -10.15 13.53
CA ARG A 35 2.53 -10.91 12.62
C ARG A 35 2.33 -10.07 11.36
N TYR A 36 2.07 -10.71 10.23
CA TYR A 36 1.85 -10.03 8.95
C TYR A 36 0.84 -8.86 9.06
N LEU A 37 -0.19 -9.02 9.90
CA LEU A 37 -1.18 -7.99 10.23
C LEU A 37 -0.62 -6.78 10.99
N ASP A 38 0.37 -6.99 11.88
CA ASP A 38 1.04 -5.89 12.60
C ASP A 38 1.83 -5.02 11.63
N ASN A 39 2.50 -5.64 10.65
CA ASN A 39 3.24 -4.91 9.61
C ASN A 39 2.30 -4.11 8.70
N ILE A 40 1.09 -4.63 8.41
CA ILE A 40 0.04 -3.87 7.73
C ILE A 40 -0.40 -2.67 8.59
N SER A 41 -0.64 -2.88 9.89
CA SER A 41 -0.99 -1.79 10.81
C SER A 41 0.06 -0.69 10.79
N ILE A 42 1.35 -1.05 10.89
CA ILE A 42 2.47 -0.09 10.88
C ILE A 42 2.56 0.66 9.55
N LEU A 43 2.27 -0.01 8.42
CA LEU A 43 2.24 0.60 7.08
C LEU A 43 1.26 1.78 6.99
N PHE A 44 0.10 1.68 7.66
CA PHE A 44 -0.96 2.69 7.57
C PHE A 44 -1.06 3.64 8.78
N ARG A 45 -0.90 3.13 10.02
CA ARG A 45 -1.06 3.90 11.27
C ARG A 45 0.18 4.70 11.66
N GLY A 46 1.35 4.30 11.18
CA GLY A 46 2.55 5.13 11.27
C GLY A 46 3.34 5.04 12.58
N ASP A 47 3.38 3.86 13.21
CA ASP A 47 4.10 3.66 14.47
C ASP A 47 5.61 3.94 14.40
N VAL A 48 6.16 4.36 15.55
CA VAL A 48 7.53 4.85 15.79
C VAL A 48 8.61 3.75 15.63
N GLU A 49 8.20 2.54 15.24
CA GLU A 49 9.04 1.34 15.19
C GLU A 49 10.00 1.28 13.98
N LEU A 50 9.93 2.23 13.05
CA LEU A 50 10.75 2.23 11.82
C LEU A 50 11.99 3.13 11.92
N SER A 51 13.04 2.79 11.16
CA SER A 51 14.14 3.70 10.85
C SER A 51 13.68 4.92 10.04
N ASP A 52 14.45 6.01 10.06
CA ASP A 52 14.10 7.24 9.34
C ASP A 52 13.97 6.99 7.82
N VAL A 53 14.84 6.12 7.28
CA VAL A 53 14.76 5.64 5.90
C VAL A 53 13.49 4.80 5.71
N GLY A 54 13.20 3.87 6.61
CA GLY A 54 11.97 3.07 6.59
C GLY A 54 10.70 3.91 6.62
N CYS A 55 10.70 5.03 7.37
CA CYS A 55 9.59 5.97 7.43
C CYS A 55 9.36 6.69 6.09
N LYS A 56 10.43 7.15 5.42
CA LYS A 56 10.35 7.76 4.08
C LYS A 56 9.81 6.78 3.05
N VAL A 57 10.35 5.55 3.02
CA VAL A 57 9.92 4.51 2.08
C VAL A 57 8.48 4.08 2.36
N ARG A 58 8.09 3.91 3.64
CA ARG A 58 6.70 3.64 4.04
C ARG A 58 5.76 4.71 3.50
N ASN A 59 6.10 6.00 3.68
CA ASN A 59 5.25 7.10 3.23
C ASN A 59 5.10 7.11 1.70
N LEU A 60 6.18 6.83 0.96
CA LEU A 60 6.12 6.68 -0.49
C LEU A 60 5.16 5.54 -0.89
N ILE A 61 5.32 4.37 -0.30
CA ILE A 61 4.46 3.20 -0.59
C ILE A 61 3.02 3.46 -0.22
N ARG A 62 2.77 4.09 0.94
CA ARG A 62 1.42 4.47 1.38
C ARG A 62 0.78 5.43 0.39
N ASN A 63 1.52 6.43 -0.09
CA ASN A 63 1.02 7.37 -1.08
C ASN A 63 0.70 6.67 -2.41
N THR A 64 1.59 5.81 -2.91
CA THR A 64 1.33 5.00 -4.11
C THR A 64 0.09 4.14 -3.93
N PHE A 65 -0.05 3.45 -2.79
CA PHE A 65 -1.22 2.66 -2.47
C PHE A 65 -2.50 3.50 -2.50
N MET A 66 -2.51 4.67 -1.85
CA MET A 66 -3.69 5.54 -1.79
C MET A 66 -4.06 6.11 -3.17
N ILE A 67 -3.08 6.49 -3.99
CA ILE A 67 -3.31 6.96 -5.36
C ILE A 67 -3.88 5.83 -6.22
N SER A 68 -3.26 4.64 -6.19
CA SER A 68 -3.77 3.48 -6.93
C SER A 68 -5.16 3.08 -6.47
N PHE A 69 -5.45 3.17 -5.16
CA PHE A 69 -6.78 2.91 -4.60
C PHE A 69 -7.81 3.89 -5.15
N LEU A 70 -7.50 5.18 -5.14
CA LEU A 70 -8.40 6.21 -5.67
C LEU A 70 -8.66 6.01 -7.16
N VAL A 71 -7.62 5.76 -7.96
CA VAL A 71 -7.75 5.52 -9.41
C VAL A 71 -8.59 4.27 -9.68
N PHE A 72 -8.34 3.18 -8.95
CA PHE A 72 -9.12 1.95 -9.04
C PHE A 72 -10.59 2.23 -8.71
N PHE A 73 -10.85 2.86 -7.57
CA PHE A 73 -12.19 3.14 -7.07
C PHE A 73 -12.99 4.00 -8.05
N VAL A 74 -12.45 5.16 -8.45
CA VAL A 74 -13.11 6.06 -9.40
C VAL A 74 -13.37 5.37 -10.74
N SER A 75 -12.38 4.66 -11.28
CA SER A 75 -12.52 3.96 -12.57
C SER A 75 -13.54 2.83 -12.50
N PHE A 76 -13.57 2.10 -11.38
CA PHE A 76 -14.51 1.01 -11.14
C PHE A 76 -15.95 1.54 -11.04
N PHE A 77 -16.18 2.59 -10.26
CA PHE A 77 -17.49 3.22 -10.13
C PHE A 77 -17.96 3.80 -11.46
N TYR A 78 -17.08 4.47 -12.21
CA TYR A 78 -17.42 4.98 -13.54
C TYR A 78 -17.81 3.84 -14.49
N LEU A 79 -17.08 2.72 -14.50
CA LEU A 79 -17.44 1.56 -15.31
C LEU A 79 -18.80 0.97 -14.92
N HIS A 80 -19.12 0.95 -13.63
CA HIS A 80 -20.36 0.36 -13.13
C HIS A 80 -21.58 1.23 -13.41
N TYR A 81 -21.47 2.55 -13.32
CA TYR A 81 -22.58 3.48 -13.58
C TYR A 81 -22.73 3.88 -15.05
N SER A 82 -21.71 3.66 -15.89
CA SER A 82 -21.75 3.96 -17.32
C SER A 82 -22.27 2.80 -18.19
N ASN A 83 -22.47 1.62 -17.59
CA ASN A 83 -23.07 0.44 -18.22
C ASN A 83 -24.51 0.27 -17.73
#